data_AF-A0A3D4YBL8-F1
#
_entry.id   AF-A0A3D4YBL8-F1
#
_cell.length_a   1.000
_cell.length_b   1.000
_cell.length_c   1.000
_cell.angle_alpha   90.00
_cell.angle_beta   90.00
_cell.angle_gamma   90.00
#
_symmetry.space_group_name_H-M   'P 1'
#
loop_
_entity.id
_entity.type
_entity.pdbx_description
1 polymer ?
#
loop_
_entity_poly.entity_id
_entity_poly.type
_entity_poly.pdbx_seq_one_letter_code
_entity_poly.pdbx_strand_id
1 'polypeptide(L)'
;MKRLSPDGKTAIIMQAINPDNRDIAEIAALNNIGKSTLTRWVRQYKLGIAPRSKASEFNVNKDNKPLNAEQKFKHILASNGLDAGELGKYCRQNGMYAHELTAWKDAFINDKKTGDNSPVSKAELNELKAKNTQLEKELRRKDKALAEASALLILKKKANLIWGGKRGRLICESERISALTLIHEAVNSGARRSKCCAMLDISLRTLQRWQKPDGTCDSRVFCQHKTIKLKLLFMQVYSLICYSSEVMKVINSLIF
;
A
#
# COMPACT_ATOMS: atom_id res chain seq x y z
N MET A 1 -42.03 -31.08 -39.90
CA MET A 1 -40.98 -31.55 -38.97
C MET A 1 -41.42 -31.26 -37.54
N LYS A 2 -41.44 -32.28 -36.68
CA LYS A 2 -41.69 -32.10 -35.24
C LYS A 2 -40.61 -31.18 -34.67
N ARG A 3 -40.98 -30.10 -33.98
CA ARG A 3 -40.01 -29.19 -33.35
C ARG A 3 -39.33 -29.96 -32.22
N LEU A 4 -38.10 -30.41 -32.47
CA LEU A 4 -37.33 -31.14 -31.48
C LEU A 4 -36.77 -30.15 -30.44
N SER A 5 -37.07 -30.41 -29.16
CA SER A 5 -36.54 -29.64 -28.03
C SER A 5 -34.99 -29.57 -28.08
N PRO A 6 -34.35 -28.48 -27.63
CA PRO A 6 -32.90 -28.40 -27.51
C PRO A 6 -32.29 -29.59 -26.75
N ASP A 7 -32.95 -30.02 -25.66
CA ASP A 7 -32.51 -31.18 -24.85
C ASP A 7 -32.70 -32.51 -25.57
N GLY A 8 -33.74 -32.60 -26.41
CA GLY A 8 -33.94 -33.77 -27.28
C GLY A 8 -32.87 -33.86 -28.37
N LYS A 9 -32.38 -32.73 -28.87
CA LYS A 9 -31.29 -32.70 -29.86
C LYS A 9 -29.96 -33.13 -29.24
N THR A 10 -29.64 -32.66 -28.04
CA THR A 10 -28.40 -33.02 -27.36
C THR A 10 -28.36 -34.51 -27.03
N ALA A 11 -29.47 -35.10 -26.58
CA ALA A 11 -29.57 -36.54 -26.32
C ALA A 11 -29.28 -37.39 -27.58
N ILE A 12 -29.86 -37.03 -28.72
CA ILE A 12 -29.63 -37.73 -30.00
C ILE A 12 -28.18 -37.56 -30.48
N ILE A 13 -27.58 -36.38 -30.28
CA ILE A 13 -26.18 -36.14 -30.63
C ILE A 13 -25.25 -36.99 -29.75
N MET A 14 -25.53 -37.10 -28.44
CA MET A 14 -24.75 -37.94 -27.53
C MET A 14 -24.82 -39.41 -27.91
N GLN A 15 -26.01 -39.89 -28.27
CA GLN A 15 -26.21 -41.25 -28.77
C GLN A 15 -25.43 -41.52 -30.07
N ALA A 16 -25.29 -40.51 -30.94
CA ALA A 16 -24.52 -40.62 -32.18
C ALA A 16 -22.99 -40.49 -31.99
N ILE A 17 -22.53 -39.92 -30.86
CA ILE A 17 -21.10 -39.81 -30.52
C ILE A 17 -20.59 -41.10 -29.88
N ASN A 18 -21.43 -41.74 -29.06
CA ASN A 18 -21.15 -43.02 -28.43
C ASN A 18 -22.13 -44.09 -28.97
N PRO A 19 -21.95 -44.55 -30.22
CA PRO A 19 -22.81 -45.59 -30.76
C PRO A 19 -22.52 -46.91 -30.03
N ASP A 20 -23.46 -47.36 -29.20
CA ASP A 20 -23.50 -48.73 -28.65
C ASP A 20 -23.76 -49.73 -29.79
N ASN A 21 -22.77 -49.91 -30.68
CA ASN A 21 -22.82 -50.77 -31.88
C ASN A 21 -23.87 -50.41 -32.96
N ARG A 22 -24.51 -49.23 -32.89
CA ARG A 22 -25.51 -48.76 -33.88
C ARG A 22 -24.90 -47.81 -34.91
N ASP A 23 -25.26 -47.97 -36.19
CA ASP A 23 -24.82 -47.03 -37.22
C ASP A 23 -25.55 -45.68 -37.08
N ILE A 24 -24.88 -44.60 -37.49
CA ILE A 24 -25.44 -43.24 -37.50
C ILE A 24 -26.71 -43.19 -38.38
N ALA A 25 -26.79 -44.01 -39.44
CA ALA A 25 -27.99 -44.10 -40.27
C ALA A 25 -29.20 -44.67 -39.49
N GLU A 26 -28.97 -45.64 -38.62
CA GLU A 26 -29.99 -46.30 -37.82
C GLU A 26 -30.53 -45.37 -36.72
N ILE A 27 -29.63 -44.66 -36.02
CA ILE A 27 -29.99 -43.65 -35.02
C ILE A 27 -30.80 -42.51 -35.65
N ALA A 28 -30.44 -42.11 -36.87
CA ALA A 28 -31.16 -41.08 -37.63
C ALA A 28 -32.57 -41.55 -38.02
N ALA A 29 -32.71 -42.80 -38.48
CA ALA A 29 -34.00 -43.40 -38.85
C ALA A 29 -34.93 -43.54 -37.63
N LEU A 30 -34.43 -44.05 -36.50
CA LEU A 30 -35.19 -44.20 -35.24
C LEU A 30 -35.78 -42.87 -34.77
N ASN A 31 -35.04 -41.77 -34.96
CA ASN A 31 -35.45 -40.44 -34.53
C ASN A 31 -36.17 -39.62 -35.63
N ASN A 32 -36.46 -40.22 -36.79
CA ASN A 32 -37.08 -39.54 -37.95
C ASN A 32 -36.29 -38.30 -38.41
N ILE A 33 -34.97 -38.39 -38.40
CA ILE A 33 -34.04 -37.33 -38.84
C ILE A 33 -33.25 -37.84 -40.05
N GLY A 34 -32.99 -36.99 -41.04
CA GLY A 34 -32.12 -37.38 -42.16
C GLY A 34 -30.67 -37.60 -41.71
N LYS A 35 -30.00 -38.66 -42.20
CA LYS A 35 -28.59 -38.98 -41.89
C LYS A 35 -27.67 -37.76 -41.97
N SER A 36 -27.79 -36.97 -43.04
CA SER A 36 -27.01 -35.74 -43.26
C SER A 36 -27.22 -34.67 -42.17
N THR A 37 -28.41 -34.61 -41.58
CA THR A 37 -28.74 -33.67 -40.50
C THR A 37 -28.08 -34.10 -39.19
N LEU A 38 -28.12 -35.38 -38.87
CA LEU A 38 -27.47 -35.92 -37.67
C LEU A 38 -25.94 -35.78 -37.76
N THR A 39 -25.34 -36.12 -38.91
CA THR A 39 -23.89 -35.92 -39.14
C THR A 39 -23.48 -34.45 -38.99
N ARG A 40 -24.29 -33.51 -39.49
CA ARG A 40 -24.05 -32.07 -39.32
C ARG A 40 -24.11 -31.65 -37.86
N TRP A 41 -25.07 -32.15 -37.09
CA TRP A 41 -25.19 -31.84 -35.66
C TRP A 41 -24.01 -32.37 -34.85
N VAL A 42 -23.58 -33.61 -35.11
CA VAL A 42 -22.39 -34.20 -34.49
C VAL A 42 -21.13 -33.36 -34.81
N ARG A 43 -20.98 -32.90 -36.06
CA ARG A 43 -19.87 -32.03 -36.44
C ARG A 43 -19.91 -30.68 -35.72
N GLN A 44 -21.08 -30.05 -35.61
CA GLN A 44 -21.25 -28.78 -34.89
C GLN A 44 -20.96 -28.93 -33.40
N TYR A 45 -21.39 -30.04 -32.81
CA TYR A 45 -21.13 -30.36 -31.41
C TYR A 45 -19.63 -30.57 -31.13
N LYS A 46 -18.91 -31.29 -32.00
CA LYS A 46 -17.44 -31.45 -31.92
C LYS A 46 -16.68 -30.12 -32.04
N LEU A 47 -17.27 -29.12 -32.70
CA LEU A 47 -16.70 -27.78 -32.85
C LEU A 47 -17.12 -26.81 -31.71
N GLY A 48 -17.82 -27.29 -30.69
CA GLY A 48 -18.28 -26.47 -29.56
C GLY A 48 -19.44 -25.53 -29.87
N ILE A 49 -20.10 -25.69 -31.02
CA ILE A 49 -21.25 -24.89 -31.43
C ILE A 49 -22.52 -25.59 -30.92
N ALA A 50 -23.17 -25.01 -29.91
CA ALA A 50 -24.38 -25.58 -29.30
C ALA A 50 -25.51 -25.77 -30.33
N PRO A 51 -26.30 -26.85 -30.24
CA PRO A 51 -27.36 -27.15 -31.20
C PRO A 51 -28.54 -26.16 -31.06
N ARG A 52 -28.48 -25.06 -31.81
CA ARG A 52 -29.53 -24.03 -31.83
C ARG A 52 -30.72 -24.50 -32.67
N SER A 53 -31.94 -24.19 -32.24
CA SER A 53 -33.15 -24.42 -33.04
C SER A 53 -33.14 -23.53 -34.29
N LYS A 54 -33.33 -24.13 -35.47
CA LYS A 54 -33.50 -23.47 -36.79
C LYS A 54 -34.79 -22.61 -36.89
N ALA A 55 -35.14 -21.86 -35.86
CA ALA A 55 -36.29 -20.95 -35.89
C ALA A 55 -35.91 -19.52 -36.31
N SER A 56 -34.62 -19.21 -36.46
CA SER A 56 -34.17 -17.83 -36.73
C SER A 56 -33.23 -17.66 -37.94
N GLU A 57 -33.09 -18.67 -38.81
CA GLU A 57 -32.24 -18.58 -40.01
C GLU A 57 -33.12 -18.53 -41.27
N PHE A 58 -34.01 -17.54 -41.35
CA PHE A 58 -34.57 -17.09 -42.62
C PHE A 58 -34.04 -15.66 -42.83
N ASN A 59 -33.21 -15.49 -43.86
CA ASN A 59 -32.56 -14.25 -44.30
C ASN A 59 -31.53 -13.63 -43.35
N VAL A 60 -30.29 -14.12 -43.41
CA VAL A 60 -29.13 -13.25 -43.17
C VAL A 60 -28.26 -13.32 -44.41
N ASN A 61 -28.26 -12.22 -45.18
CA ASN A 61 -27.40 -12.02 -46.33
C ASN A 61 -25.94 -12.32 -45.94
N LYS A 62 -25.24 -13.03 -46.83
CA LYS A 62 -23.92 -13.63 -46.61
C LYS A 62 -22.78 -12.60 -46.43
N ASP A 63 -23.10 -11.31 -46.54
CA ASP A 63 -22.17 -10.18 -46.45
C ASP A 63 -22.28 -9.38 -45.14
N ASN A 64 -23.12 -9.81 -44.19
CA ASN A 64 -23.38 -9.06 -42.96
C ASN A 64 -22.31 -9.30 -41.88
N LYS A 65 -21.06 -8.88 -42.13
CA LYS A 65 -20.06 -8.80 -41.06
C LYS A 65 -20.52 -7.71 -40.06
N PRO A 66 -20.59 -8.00 -38.75
CA PRO A 66 -21.01 -7.00 -37.78
C PRO A 66 -20.06 -5.80 -37.84
N LEU A 67 -20.63 -4.61 -38.09
CA LEU A 67 -19.86 -3.36 -38.16
C LEU A 67 -19.15 -3.09 -36.83
N ASN A 68 -17.90 -2.64 -36.89
CA ASN A 68 -17.13 -2.20 -35.73
C ASN A 68 -17.71 -0.89 -35.13
N ALA A 69 -17.44 -0.60 -33.86
CA ALA A 69 -17.91 0.61 -33.17
C ALA A 69 -17.52 1.90 -33.91
N GLU A 70 -16.28 1.96 -34.44
CA GLU A 70 -15.81 3.08 -35.25
C GLU A 70 -16.61 3.26 -36.55
N GLN A 71 -16.98 2.15 -37.21
CA GLN A 71 -17.77 2.19 -38.44
C GLN A 71 -19.20 2.63 -38.15
N LYS A 72 -19.81 2.13 -37.07
CA LYS A 72 -21.13 2.57 -36.60
C LYS A 72 -21.13 4.07 -36.31
N PHE A 73 -20.08 4.58 -35.66
CA PHE A 73 -19.93 6.00 -35.37
C PHE A 73 -19.82 6.85 -36.66
N LYS A 74 -19.03 6.41 -37.65
CA LYS A 74 -18.93 7.09 -38.95
C LYS A 74 -20.29 7.22 -39.64
N HIS A 75 -21.12 6.18 -39.59
CA HIS A 75 -22.47 6.22 -40.15
C HIS A 75 -23.41 7.15 -39.37
N ILE A 76 -23.32 7.14 -38.03
CA ILE A 76 -24.05 8.08 -37.18
C ILE A 76 -23.71 9.53 -37.55
N LEU A 77 -22.41 9.83 -37.71
CA LEU A 77 -21.93 11.17 -38.08
C LEU A 77 -22.39 11.59 -39.47
N ALA A 78 -22.25 10.70 -40.47
CA ALA A 78 -22.67 10.98 -41.85
C ALA A 78 -24.20 11.12 -41.99
N SER A 79 -24.97 10.49 -41.12
CA SER A 79 -26.44 10.62 -41.08
C SER A 79 -26.94 11.88 -40.37
N ASN A 80 -26.04 12.69 -39.81
CA ASN A 80 -26.42 13.85 -39.01
C ASN A 80 -26.84 15.01 -39.94
N GLY A 81 -28.03 15.55 -39.74
CA GLY A 81 -28.58 16.67 -40.53
C GLY A 81 -29.23 16.28 -41.86
N LEU A 82 -29.28 14.98 -42.22
CA LEU A 82 -30.02 14.52 -43.40
C LEU A 82 -31.53 14.56 -43.15
N ASP A 83 -32.30 14.97 -44.16
CA ASP A 83 -33.77 14.88 -44.13
C ASP A 83 -34.24 13.41 -44.21
N ALA A 84 -35.48 13.13 -43.82
CA ALA A 84 -36.05 11.77 -43.79
C ALA A 84 -35.95 11.04 -45.14
N GLY A 85 -36.11 11.78 -46.25
CA GLY A 85 -35.96 11.23 -47.60
C GLY A 85 -34.51 10.88 -47.96
N GLU A 86 -33.56 11.70 -47.55
CA GLU A 86 -32.13 11.53 -47.81
C GLU A 86 -31.51 10.45 -46.92
N LEU A 87 -31.94 10.39 -45.66
CA LEU A 87 -31.58 9.34 -44.73
C LEU A 87 -31.98 7.96 -45.26
N GLY A 88 -33.17 7.84 -45.84
CA GLY A 88 -33.63 6.61 -46.48
C GLY A 88 -32.77 6.19 -47.67
N LYS A 89 -32.31 7.13 -48.50
CA LYS A 89 -31.38 6.87 -49.61
C LYS A 89 -30.02 6.41 -49.09
N TYR A 90 -29.47 7.10 -48.09
CA TYR A 90 -28.20 6.77 -47.45
C TYR A 90 -28.21 5.38 -46.82
N CYS A 91 -29.29 5.04 -46.12
CA CYS A 91 -29.50 3.72 -45.50
C CYS A 91 -29.49 2.60 -46.55
N ARG A 92 -30.21 2.78 -47.67
CA ARG A 92 -30.25 1.80 -48.77
C ARG A 92 -28.91 1.62 -49.48
N GLN A 93 -28.15 2.70 -49.68
CA GLN A 93 -26.83 2.66 -50.31
C GLN A 93 -25.80 1.89 -49.46
N ASN A 94 -25.88 2.02 -48.14
CA ASN A 94 -24.94 1.40 -47.21
C ASN A 94 -25.45 0.07 -46.63
N GLY A 95 -26.63 -0.42 -47.05
CA GLY A 95 -27.19 -1.69 -46.61
C GLY A 95 -27.64 -1.72 -45.14
N MET A 96 -28.09 -0.58 -44.60
CA MET A 96 -28.55 -0.42 -43.22
C MET A 96 -29.98 0.10 -43.16
N TYR A 97 -30.59 0.07 -41.97
CA TYR A 97 -31.91 0.64 -41.73
C TYR A 97 -31.85 1.85 -40.78
N ALA A 98 -32.79 2.79 -40.95
CA ALA A 98 -32.87 3.99 -40.11
C ALA A 98 -33.09 3.68 -38.61
N HIS A 99 -33.76 2.56 -38.31
CA HIS A 99 -33.95 2.11 -36.92
C HIS A 99 -32.62 1.60 -36.29
N GLU A 100 -31.68 1.11 -37.09
CA GLU A 100 -30.36 0.68 -36.59
C GLU A 100 -29.49 1.88 -36.23
N LEU A 101 -29.53 2.93 -37.06
CA LEU A 101 -28.84 4.20 -36.78
C LEU A 101 -29.35 4.88 -35.50
N THR A 102 -30.66 4.89 -35.29
CA THR A 102 -31.27 5.40 -34.06
C THR A 102 -30.92 4.52 -32.87
N ALA A 103 -31.02 3.19 -32.99
CA ALA A 103 -30.58 2.27 -31.95
C ALA A 103 -29.10 2.43 -31.58
N TRP A 104 -28.21 2.69 -32.56
CA TRP A 104 -26.79 2.93 -32.27
C TRP A 104 -26.55 4.31 -31.65
N LYS A 105 -27.29 5.36 -32.06
CA LYS A 105 -27.27 6.68 -31.39
C LYS A 105 -27.70 6.55 -29.94
N ASP A 106 -28.81 5.86 -29.70
CA ASP A 106 -29.33 5.63 -28.35
C ASP A 106 -28.39 4.77 -27.52
N ALA A 107 -27.80 3.73 -28.11
CA ALA A 107 -26.78 2.94 -27.44
C ALA A 107 -25.59 3.81 -27.05
N PHE A 108 -25.09 4.68 -27.94
CA PHE A 108 -23.95 5.57 -27.66
C PHE A 108 -24.24 6.61 -26.58
N ILE A 109 -25.43 7.22 -26.59
CA ILE A 109 -25.85 8.21 -25.59
C ILE A 109 -26.12 7.54 -24.24
N ASN A 110 -26.74 6.37 -24.26
CA ASN A 110 -27.12 5.63 -23.05
C ASN A 110 -26.04 4.67 -22.56
N ASP A 111 -24.86 4.64 -23.18
CA ASP A 111 -23.74 3.79 -22.76
C ASP A 111 -23.12 4.30 -21.46
N LYS A 112 -23.86 4.18 -20.36
CA LYS A 112 -23.34 4.32 -19.00
C LYS A 112 -22.62 3.06 -18.52
N LYS A 113 -22.34 2.10 -19.41
CA LYS A 113 -21.87 0.75 -19.03
C LYS A 113 -20.85 0.16 -20.01
N THR A 114 -19.77 0.88 -20.29
CA THR A 114 -18.53 0.29 -20.83
C THR A 114 -17.27 0.58 -20.00
N GLY A 115 -17.43 1.12 -18.79
CA GLY A 115 -16.60 0.66 -17.67
C GLY A 115 -17.37 -0.49 -17.05
N ASP A 116 -16.74 -1.64 -16.85
CA ASP A 116 -17.30 -2.82 -16.19
C ASP A 116 -17.93 -2.46 -14.82
N ASN A 117 -19.17 -1.98 -14.86
CA ASN A 117 -19.99 -1.62 -13.72
C ASN A 117 -20.78 -2.86 -13.26
N SER A 118 -20.21 -4.06 -13.43
CA SER A 118 -20.74 -5.23 -12.78
C SER A 118 -20.62 -5.03 -11.26
N PRO A 119 -21.63 -5.44 -10.46
CA PRO A 119 -21.54 -5.34 -9.00
C PRO A 119 -20.32 -6.09 -8.46
N VAL A 120 -19.86 -7.11 -9.18
CA VAL A 120 -18.65 -7.90 -8.92
C VAL A 120 -17.38 -7.04 -9.10
N SER A 121 -17.21 -6.35 -10.23
CA SER A 121 -16.05 -5.48 -10.48
C SER A 121 -15.96 -4.31 -9.49
N LYS A 122 -17.10 -3.74 -9.09
CA LYS A 122 -17.13 -2.69 -8.05
C LYS A 122 -16.74 -3.22 -6.66
N ALA A 123 -17.16 -4.43 -6.32
CA ALA A 123 -16.79 -5.07 -5.05
C ALA A 123 -15.28 -5.36 -5.00
N GLU A 124 -14.72 -5.91 -6.09
CA GLU A 124 -13.28 -6.16 -6.24
C GLU A 124 -12.46 -4.87 -6.13
N LEU A 125 -12.90 -3.79 -6.77
CA LEU A 125 -12.25 -2.48 -6.67
C LEU A 125 -12.25 -1.93 -5.24
N ASN A 126 -13.34 -2.11 -4.51
CA ASN A 126 -13.43 -1.68 -3.11
C ASN A 126 -12.55 -2.53 -2.19
N GLU A 127 -12.49 -3.85 -2.43
CA GLU A 127 -11.60 -4.76 -1.70
C GLU A 127 -10.14 -4.41 -1.94
N LEU A 128 -9.74 -4.17 -3.19
CA LEU A 128 -8.39 -3.73 -3.54
C LEU A 128 -8.03 -2.40 -2.89
N LYS A 129 -8.95 -1.43 -2.88
CA LYS A 129 -8.74 -0.16 -2.16
C LYS A 129 -8.58 -0.37 -0.66
N ALA A 130 -9.42 -1.21 -0.05
CA ALA A 130 -9.30 -1.52 1.37
C ALA A 130 -7.94 -2.16 1.70
N LYS A 131 -7.52 -3.14 0.90
CA LYS A 131 -6.19 -3.77 1.02
C LYS A 131 -5.07 -2.75 0.87
N ASN A 132 -5.15 -1.86 -0.12
CA ASN A 132 -4.12 -0.85 -0.33
C ASN A 132 -4.01 0.11 0.87
N THR A 133 -5.14 0.63 1.36
CA THR A 133 -5.11 1.49 2.56
C THR A 133 -4.62 0.78 3.82
N GLN A 134 -4.85 -0.52 3.95
CA GLN A 134 -4.33 -1.34 5.04
C GLN A 134 -2.81 -1.50 4.93
N LEU A 135 -2.31 -1.83 3.73
CA LEU A 135 -0.88 -1.94 3.46
C LEU A 135 -0.15 -0.62 3.70
N GLU A 136 -0.71 0.51 3.25
CA GLU A 136 -0.16 1.85 3.52
C GLU A 136 -0.08 2.16 5.03
N LYS A 137 -1.06 1.74 5.82
CA LYS A 137 -1.03 1.91 7.28
C LYS A 137 0.05 1.05 7.92
N GLU A 138 0.20 -0.19 7.49
CA GLU A 138 1.24 -1.08 7.98
C GLU A 138 2.63 -0.58 7.63
N LEU A 139 2.82 -0.10 6.40
CA LEU A 139 4.05 0.49 5.93
C LEU A 139 4.42 1.70 6.81
N ARG A 140 3.48 2.64 7.02
CA ARG A 140 3.70 3.80 7.91
C ARG A 140 4.06 3.41 9.35
N ARG A 141 3.45 2.34 9.89
CA ARG A 141 3.78 1.84 11.24
C ARG A 141 5.19 1.27 11.30
N LYS A 142 5.59 0.50 10.29
CA LYS A 142 6.93 -0.09 10.18
C LYS A 142 7.99 0.98 10.00
N ASP A 143 7.78 1.94 9.10
CA ASP A 143 8.70 3.06 8.88
C ASP A 143 8.89 3.89 10.14
N LYS A 144 7.79 4.18 10.86
CA LYS A 144 7.87 4.90 12.14
C LYS A 144 8.68 4.12 13.18
N ALA A 145 8.48 2.81 13.28
CA ALA A 145 9.24 1.96 14.20
C ALA A 145 10.72 1.88 13.81
N LEU A 146 11.02 1.83 12.51
CA LEU A 146 12.37 1.81 11.97
C LEU A 146 13.10 3.14 12.21
N ALA A 147 12.42 4.27 11.97
CA ALA A 147 12.95 5.59 12.29
C ALA A 147 13.24 5.73 13.79
N GLU A 148 12.32 5.30 14.65
CA GLU A 148 12.50 5.30 16.11
C GLU A 148 13.70 4.43 16.53
N ALA A 149 13.82 3.21 16.00
CA ALA A 149 14.95 2.32 16.29
C ALA A 149 16.29 2.93 15.84
N SER A 150 16.35 3.48 14.63
CA SER A 150 17.56 4.08 14.05
C SER A 150 18.02 5.30 14.84
N ALA A 151 17.09 6.19 15.18
CA ALA A 151 17.35 7.37 16.00
C ALA A 151 17.84 6.99 17.41
N LEU A 152 17.26 5.96 18.03
CA LEU A 152 17.73 5.47 19.34
C LEU A 152 19.14 4.85 19.28
N LEU A 153 19.47 4.13 18.21
CA LEU A 153 20.82 3.57 18.01
C LEU A 153 21.86 4.67 17.84
N ILE A 154 21.56 5.69 17.04
CA ILE A 154 22.44 6.85 16.86
C ILE A 154 22.62 7.59 18.19
N LEU A 155 21.52 7.81 18.93
CA LEU A 155 21.55 8.42 20.25
C LEU A 155 22.44 7.64 21.20
N LYS A 156 22.29 6.31 21.28
CA LYS A 156 23.13 5.44 22.11
C LYS A 156 24.61 5.56 21.75
N LYS A 157 24.94 5.58 20.45
CA LYS A 157 26.32 5.72 19.98
C LYS A 157 26.91 7.06 20.38
N LYS A 158 26.19 8.16 20.14
CA LYS A 158 26.61 9.52 20.52
C LYS A 158 26.73 9.66 22.05
N ALA A 159 25.80 9.06 22.77
CA ALA A 159 25.77 9.07 24.22
C ALA A 159 26.96 8.35 24.84
N ASN A 160 27.30 7.16 24.36
CA ASN A 160 28.45 6.39 24.86
C ASN A 160 29.79 7.10 24.64
N LEU A 161 29.90 7.97 23.62
CA LEU A 161 31.12 8.75 23.36
C LEU A 161 31.31 9.90 24.35
N ILE A 162 30.22 10.44 24.90
CA ILE A 162 30.22 11.63 25.77
C ILE A 162 30.04 11.23 27.24
N TRP A 163 29.20 10.23 27.51
CA TRP A 163 28.87 9.74 28.84
C TRP A 163 29.46 8.36 29.10
N GLY A 164 30.34 8.28 30.11
CA GLY A 164 30.77 7.04 30.74
C GLY A 164 30.46 7.07 32.23
N GLY A 165 29.28 6.59 32.64
CA GLY A 165 28.92 6.56 34.06
C GLY A 165 27.57 5.90 34.36
N LYS A 166 27.45 5.33 35.56
CA LYS A 166 26.19 4.74 36.06
C LYS A 166 25.21 5.83 36.49
N ARG A 167 23.92 5.46 36.52
CA ARG A 167 22.82 6.27 37.10
C ARG A 167 23.19 6.78 38.50
N GLY A 168 22.93 8.07 38.76
CA GLY A 168 23.22 8.73 40.04
C GLY A 168 24.51 9.56 40.08
N ARG A 169 25.31 9.56 39.01
CA ARG A 169 26.46 10.46 38.86
C ARG A 169 26.02 11.93 38.83
N LEU A 170 26.85 12.82 39.36
CA LEU A 170 26.73 14.25 39.13
C LEU A 170 26.93 14.53 37.63
N ILE A 171 25.94 15.17 37.00
CA ILE A 171 25.99 15.60 35.60
C ILE A 171 26.27 17.10 35.60
N CYS A 172 27.40 17.51 35.03
CA CYS A 172 27.78 18.92 34.93
C CYS A 172 26.89 19.66 33.94
N GLU A 173 26.92 21.00 33.97
CA GLU A 173 26.04 21.82 33.13
C GLU A 173 26.25 21.58 31.62
N SER A 174 27.50 21.45 31.17
CA SER A 174 27.83 21.17 29.78
C SER A 174 27.22 19.83 29.30
N GLU A 175 27.30 18.79 30.13
CA GLU A 175 26.67 17.50 29.85
C GLU A 175 25.14 17.61 29.81
N ARG A 176 24.50 18.45 30.65
CA ARG A 176 23.04 18.65 30.57
C ARG A 176 22.64 19.24 29.22
N ILE A 177 23.40 20.23 28.74
CA ILE A 177 23.19 20.87 27.45
C ILE A 177 23.36 19.85 26.32
N SER A 178 24.46 19.07 26.33
CA SER A 178 24.67 18.01 25.33
C SER A 178 23.55 16.97 25.33
N ALA A 179 23.03 16.58 26.50
CA ALA A 179 21.90 15.65 26.61
C ALA A 179 20.62 16.21 25.97
N LEU A 180 20.33 17.49 26.22
CA LEU A 180 19.18 18.17 25.63
C LEU A 180 19.28 18.20 24.11
N THR A 181 20.44 18.56 23.56
CA THR A 181 20.69 18.60 22.11
C THR A 181 20.51 17.23 21.48
N LEU A 182 21.14 16.20 22.05
CA LEU A 182 21.06 14.83 21.51
C LEU A 182 19.64 14.25 21.57
N ILE A 183 18.91 14.51 22.65
CA ILE A 183 17.50 14.09 22.75
C ILE A 183 16.66 14.83 21.71
N HIS A 184 16.90 16.12 21.49
CA HIS A 184 16.17 16.91 20.50
C HIS A 184 16.43 16.41 19.07
N GLU A 185 17.69 16.16 18.71
CA GLU A 185 18.06 15.54 17.43
C GLU A 185 17.38 14.19 17.21
N ALA A 186 17.38 13.32 18.23
CA ALA A 186 16.76 12.01 18.14
C ALA A 186 15.22 12.10 18.00
N VAL A 187 14.59 13.03 18.71
CA VAL A 187 13.14 13.27 18.61
C VAL A 187 12.77 13.83 17.23
N ASN A 188 13.55 14.76 16.69
CA ASN A 188 13.36 15.27 15.33
C ASN A 188 13.57 14.18 14.27
N SER A 189 14.42 13.19 14.56
CA SER A 189 14.63 12.00 13.72
C SER A 189 13.52 10.93 13.87
N GLY A 190 12.48 11.18 14.69
CA GLY A 190 11.32 10.30 14.84
C GLY A 190 11.31 9.43 16.11
N ALA A 191 12.29 9.56 17.01
CA ALA A 191 12.27 8.81 18.28
C ALA A 191 11.28 9.40 19.30
N ARG A 192 10.68 8.55 20.12
CA ARG A 192 9.88 9.02 21.26
C ARG A 192 10.79 9.54 22.37
N ARG A 193 10.48 10.73 22.87
CA ARG A 193 11.22 11.38 23.96
C ARG A 193 11.39 10.49 25.19
N SER A 194 10.38 9.72 25.57
CA SER A 194 10.45 8.77 26.70
C SER A 194 11.47 7.65 26.46
N LYS A 195 11.57 7.12 25.24
CA LYS A 195 12.56 6.11 24.87
C LYS A 195 13.98 6.70 24.86
N CYS A 196 14.15 7.94 24.38
CA CYS A 196 15.42 8.65 24.45
C CYS A 196 15.88 8.84 25.90
N CYS A 197 14.96 9.26 26.79
CA CYS A 197 15.24 9.41 28.23
C CYS A 197 15.67 8.09 28.86
N ALA A 198 14.96 7.00 28.56
CA ALA A 198 15.29 5.66 29.04
C ALA A 198 16.67 5.19 28.54
N MET A 199 17.05 5.52 27.31
CA MET A 199 18.35 5.18 26.72
C MET A 199 19.52 5.87 27.43
N LEU A 200 19.30 7.09 27.95
CA LEU A 200 20.30 7.88 28.69
C LEU A 200 20.22 7.69 30.20
N ASP A 201 19.38 6.77 30.70
CA ASP A 201 19.13 6.56 32.14
C ASP A 201 18.65 7.82 32.91
N ILE A 202 18.00 8.74 32.20
CA ILE A 202 17.46 10.00 32.77
C ILE A 202 15.93 9.89 32.86
N SER A 203 15.34 10.41 33.94
CA SER A 203 13.88 10.47 34.05
C SER A 203 13.30 11.60 33.20
N LEU A 204 12.08 11.43 32.68
CA LEU A 204 11.38 12.48 31.92
C LEU A 204 11.24 13.78 32.75
N ARG A 205 11.00 13.66 34.06
CA ARG A 205 10.93 14.78 35.00
C ARG A 205 12.26 15.53 35.11
N THR A 206 13.37 14.81 35.13
CA THR A 206 14.72 15.41 35.14
C THR A 206 14.95 16.22 33.87
N LEU A 207 14.58 15.67 32.71
CA LEU A 207 14.69 16.34 31.43
C LEU A 207 13.82 17.61 31.37
N GLN A 208 12.57 17.53 31.84
CA GLN A 208 11.66 18.69 31.94
C GLN A 208 12.21 19.76 32.88
N ARG A 209 12.86 19.36 33.99
CA ARG A 209 13.51 20.30 34.90
C ARG A 209 14.65 21.03 34.20
N TRP A 210 15.52 20.32 33.47
CA TRP A 210 16.65 20.93 32.75
C TRP A 210 16.23 21.88 31.62
N GLN A 211 15.03 21.74 31.08
CA GLN A 211 14.49 22.66 30.06
C GLN A 211 14.01 24.00 30.63
N LYS A 212 13.83 24.10 31.95
CA LYS A 212 13.46 25.37 32.57
C LYS A 212 14.67 26.32 32.56
N PRO A 213 14.45 27.65 32.43
CA PRO A 213 15.53 28.64 32.42
C PRO A 213 16.44 28.56 33.66
N ASP A 214 15.88 28.23 34.83
CA ASP A 214 16.65 28.06 36.09
C ASP A 214 17.08 26.61 36.37
N GLY A 215 16.85 25.71 35.42
CA GLY A 215 16.93 24.26 35.62
C GLY A 215 18.30 23.63 35.37
N THR A 216 19.23 24.38 34.78
CA THR A 216 20.60 23.92 34.48
C THR A 216 21.51 24.04 35.69
N CYS A 217 21.18 24.91 36.65
CA CYS A 217 21.92 25.09 37.90
C CYS A 217 21.63 23.93 38.85
N ASP A 218 22.66 23.29 39.42
CA ASP A 218 22.46 22.35 40.52
C ASP A 218 22.15 23.13 41.80
N SER A 219 20.89 23.06 42.26
CA SER A 219 20.45 23.71 43.51
C SER A 219 20.92 22.98 44.76
N ARG A 220 21.68 21.87 44.63
CA ARG A 220 22.41 21.33 45.77
C ARG A 220 23.34 22.42 46.25
N VAL A 221 23.07 22.90 47.46
CA VAL A 221 24.03 23.70 48.22
C VAL A 221 25.34 22.92 48.12
N PHE A 222 26.40 23.53 47.58
CA PHE A 222 27.74 23.05 47.89
C PHE A 222 27.76 23.06 49.41
N CYS A 223 27.57 21.91 50.06
CA CYS A 223 27.85 21.78 51.46
C CYS A 223 29.30 22.19 51.54
N GLN A 224 29.56 23.45 51.96
CA GLN A 224 30.83 23.79 52.54
C GLN A 224 30.91 22.81 53.69
N HIS A 225 31.66 21.72 53.48
CA HIS A 225 32.07 20.91 54.59
C HIS A 225 32.71 21.93 55.51
N LYS A 226 32.08 22.19 56.66
CA LYS A 226 32.70 22.96 57.74
C LYS A 226 34.03 22.28 57.87
N THR A 227 35.11 22.94 57.45
CA THR A 227 36.43 22.37 57.51
C THR A 227 36.55 21.98 58.97
N ILE A 228 36.55 20.68 59.24
CA ILE A 228 36.72 20.19 60.60
C ILE A 228 38.02 20.88 61.02
N LYS A 229 37.99 21.66 62.12
CA LYS A 229 39.09 22.55 62.54
C LYS A 229 40.47 21.89 62.44
N LEU A 230 40.52 20.55 62.51
CA LEU A 230 41.67 19.72 62.22
C LEU A 230 42.39 20.00 60.88
N LYS A 231 41.73 20.35 59.77
CA LYS A 231 42.42 20.59 58.48
C LYS A 231 43.13 21.95 58.43
N LEU A 232 42.55 22.96 59.09
CA LEU A 232 43.17 24.28 59.28
C LEU A 232 44.32 24.21 60.28
N LEU A 233 44.15 23.44 61.36
CA LEU A 233 45.21 23.19 62.34
C LEU A 233 46.35 22.37 61.73
N PHE A 234 46.05 21.39 60.86
CA PHE A 234 47.08 20.63 60.14
C PHE A 234 47.85 21.50 59.14
N MET A 235 47.17 22.36 58.38
CA MET A 235 47.86 23.28 57.46
C MET A 235 48.63 24.40 58.19
N GLN A 236 48.11 24.92 59.31
CA GLN A 236 48.82 25.91 60.13
C GLN A 236 50.04 25.29 60.81
N VAL A 237 49.93 24.07 61.36
CA VAL A 237 51.07 23.35 61.94
C VAL A 237 52.11 23.00 60.88
N TYR A 238 51.70 22.56 59.68
CA TYR A 238 52.64 22.29 58.58
C TYR A 238 53.36 23.57 58.13
N SER A 239 52.65 24.70 58.07
CA SER A 239 53.26 26.00 57.75
C SER A 239 54.25 26.47 58.81
N LEU A 240 53.96 26.27 60.10
CA LEU A 240 54.87 26.59 61.21
C LEU A 240 56.11 25.69 61.25
N ILE A 241 55.95 24.40 60.96
CA ILE A 241 57.06 23.45 60.86
C ILE A 241 57.95 23.78 59.65
N CYS A 242 57.37 24.12 58.50
CA CYS A 242 58.13 24.56 57.33
C CYS A 242 58.89 25.86 57.61
N TYR A 243 58.26 26.84 58.25
CA TYR A 243 58.91 28.11 58.60
C TYR A 243 60.06 27.92 59.61
N SER A 244 59.89 27.03 60.59
CA SER A 244 60.94 26.69 61.55
C SER A 244 62.13 25.97 60.89
N SER A 245 61.89 25.10 59.91
CA SER A 245 62.96 24.43 59.17
C SER A 245 63.75 25.39 58.26
N GLU A 246 63.11 26.36 57.63
CA GLU A 246 63.79 27.41 56.85
C GLU A 246 64.58 28.36 57.74
N VAL A 247 64.04 28.78 58.88
CA VAL A 247 64.76 29.61 59.85
C VAL A 247 65.97 28.86 60.42
N MET A 248 65.86 27.57 60.72
CA MET A 248 67.00 26.74 61.16
C MET A 248 68.06 26.53 60.06
N LYS A 249 67.68 26.50 58.79
CA LYS A 249 68.64 26.47 57.66
C LYS A 249 69.41 27.78 57.53
N VAL A 250 68.73 28.93 57.70
CA VAL A 250 69.37 30.26 57.66
C VAL A 250 70.28 30.48 58.86
N ILE A 251 69.87 30.05 60.07
CA ILE A 251 70.71 30.15 61.27
C ILE A 251 71.96 29.26 61.12
N ASN A 252 71.83 28.04 60.61
CA ASN A 252 72.98 27.16 60.39
C ASN A 252 73.94 27.64 59.28
N SER A 253 73.49 28.46 58.33
CA SER A 253 74.39 29.06 57.32
C SER A 253 75.08 30.34 57.80
N LEU A 254 74.72 30.86 58.98
CA LEU A 254 75.34 32.03 59.60
C LEU A 254 76.33 31.66 60.71
N ILE A 255 76.38 30.37 61.11
CA ILE A 255 77.22 29.84 62.19
C ILE A 255 78.44 29.05 61.65
N PHE A 256 78.55 28.86 60.33
CA PHE A 256 79.73 28.33 59.63
C PHE A 256 80.25 29.36 58.63
#